data_AF-A0A7X7FIG4-F1
#
_entry.id   AF-A0A7X7FIG4-F1
#
_cell.length_a   1.000
_cell.length_b   1.000
_cell.length_c   1.000
_cell.angle_alpha   90.00
_cell.angle_beta   90.00
_cell.angle_gamma   90.00
#
_symmetry.space_group_name_H-M   'P 1'
#
loop_
_entity.id
_entity.type
_entity.pdbx_description
1 polymer ?
#
loop_
_entity_poly.entity_id
_entity_poly.type
_entity_poly.pdbx_seq_one_letter_code
_entity_poly.pdbx_strand_id
1 'polypeptide(L)'
;LIFVGIGAMGLLAQFLSHVLRLDDRPGSAPSGRRSLRVLGWSLAVIHLGLAPITLAMTAAYPMGFKRLNDELTVRTALDADVEQQDLIIVNAPSVMHAMYLSVQRELAGQPVPRHTRVLAPALPAVAIRRLDEQTISIRPENSFIAWRFDHLFRSERRPMSLGQQVHLTGLTVEVTELTPDLRPAEAVFRFSMPLEDPSLRWLHWQDGEFISFTPPKVGETIELRPRSPSLW
;
A
#
# COMPACT_ATOMS: atom_id res chain seq x y z
N LEU A 1 20.61 6.06 1.81
CA LEU A 1 21.75 5.52 1.02
C LEU A 1 22.63 6.58 0.35
N ILE A 2 22.35 7.88 0.48
CA ILE A 2 23.07 8.95 -0.24
C ILE A 2 24.61 8.86 -0.05
N PHE A 3 25.08 8.67 1.19
CA PHE A 3 26.52 8.58 1.49
C PHE A 3 27.21 7.35 0.89
N VAL A 4 26.54 6.20 0.88
CA VAL A 4 27.05 4.97 0.22
C VAL A 4 27.14 5.16 -1.28
N GLY A 5 26.16 5.86 -1.87
CA GLY A 5 26.17 6.23 -3.29
C GLY A 5 27.35 7.11 -3.67
N ILE A 6 27.65 8.15 -2.88
CA ILE A 6 28.78 9.06 -3.13
C ILE A 6 30.12 8.30 -3.09
N GLY A 7 30.31 7.43 -2.08
CA GLY A 7 31.52 6.60 -1.97
C GLY A 7 31.67 5.61 -3.15
N ALA A 8 30.58 4.96 -3.56
CA ALA A 8 30.58 4.05 -4.70
C ALA A 8 30.93 4.74 -6.02
N MET A 9 30.50 6.00 -6.23
CA MET A 9 30.87 6.77 -7.42
C MET A 9 32.38 7.06 -7.48
N GLY A 10 33.02 7.31 -6.33
CA GLY A 10 34.47 7.48 -6.25
C GLY A 10 35.25 6.21 -6.65
N LEU A 11 34.80 5.04 -6.20
CA LEU A 11 35.38 3.74 -6.59
C LEU A 11 35.14 3.45 -8.07
N LEU A 12 33.94 3.75 -8.58
CA LEU A 12 33.61 3.60 -10.00
C LEU A 12 34.49 4.49 -10.88
N ALA A 13 34.73 5.74 -10.49
CA ALA A 13 35.63 6.64 -11.21
C ALA A 13 37.08 6.12 -11.22
N GLN A 14 37.58 5.59 -10.10
CA GLN A 14 38.89 4.96 -10.03
C GLN A 14 38.98 3.71 -10.92
N PHE A 15 37.94 2.88 -10.91
CA PHE A 15 37.87 1.68 -11.75
C PHE A 15 37.84 2.03 -13.24
N LEU A 16 37.00 3.00 -13.65
CA LEU A 16 36.96 3.47 -15.04
C LEU A 16 38.29 4.10 -15.47
N SER A 17 38.91 4.90 -14.61
CA SER A 17 40.26 5.46 -14.86
C SER A 17 41.31 4.36 -15.05
N HIS A 18 41.24 3.30 -14.24
CA HIS A 18 42.10 2.14 -14.39
C HIS A 18 41.85 1.40 -15.72
N VAL A 19 40.58 1.19 -16.11
CA VAL A 19 40.19 0.55 -17.36
C VAL A 19 40.66 1.35 -18.59
N LEU A 20 40.56 2.68 -18.54
CA LEU A 20 40.99 3.58 -19.62
C LEU A 20 42.51 3.60 -19.82
N ARG A 21 43.28 3.30 -18.77
CA ARG A 21 44.77 3.27 -18.78
C ARG A 21 45.35 1.85 -18.91
N LEU A 22 44.53 0.87 -19.32
CA LEU A 22 44.97 -0.52 -19.44
C LEU A 22 46.07 -0.74 -20.51
N ASP A 23 46.13 0.12 -21.53
CA ASP A 23 47.13 0.01 -22.61
C ASP A 23 48.52 0.53 -22.19
N ASP A 24 48.59 1.39 -21.17
CA ASP A 24 49.84 1.98 -20.67
C ASP A 24 50.65 1.02 -19.77
N ARG A 25 50.10 -0.16 -19.45
CA ARG A 25 50.71 -1.11 -18.51
C ARG A 25 51.30 -2.33 -19.23
N PRO A 26 52.62 -2.58 -19.16
CA PRO A 26 53.21 -3.79 -19.70
C PRO A 26 52.87 -5.02 -18.84
N GLY A 27 52.62 -6.19 -19.45
CA GLY A 27 52.58 -7.50 -18.77
C GLY A 27 51.21 -8.11 -18.42
N SER A 28 50.07 -7.52 -18.84
CA SER A 28 48.73 -8.09 -18.58
C SER A 28 48.18 -8.89 -19.78
N ALA A 29 47.61 -10.07 -19.50
CA ALA A 29 47.05 -10.94 -20.54
C ALA A 29 45.91 -10.26 -21.34
N PRO A 30 45.83 -10.43 -22.67
CA PRO A 30 44.83 -9.77 -23.53
C PRO A 30 43.37 -10.04 -23.14
N SER A 31 43.07 -11.25 -22.67
CA SER A 31 41.73 -11.68 -22.25
C SER A 31 41.25 -10.93 -21.00
N GLY A 32 42.12 -10.73 -20.01
CA GLY A 32 41.81 -9.97 -18.79
C GLY A 32 41.49 -8.50 -19.09
N ARG A 33 42.22 -7.89 -20.04
CA ARG A 33 41.96 -6.51 -20.49
C ARG A 33 40.58 -6.37 -21.14
N ARG A 34 40.20 -7.34 -21.98
CA ARG A 34 38.89 -7.34 -22.65
C ARG A 34 37.76 -7.45 -21.63
N SER A 35 37.86 -8.35 -20.66
CA SER A 35 36.84 -8.51 -19.61
C SER A 35 36.68 -7.25 -18.75
N LEU A 36 37.78 -6.62 -18.34
CA LEU A 36 37.75 -5.36 -17.57
C LEU A 36 37.12 -4.21 -18.36
N ARG A 37 37.39 -4.11 -19.67
CA ARG A 37 36.75 -3.13 -20.56
C ARG A 37 35.25 -3.34 -20.68
N VAL A 38 34.82 -4.59 -20.90
CA VAL A 38 33.40 -4.93 -20.96
C VAL A 38 32.71 -4.55 -19.66
N LEU A 39 33.30 -4.90 -18.50
CA LEU A 39 32.74 -4.53 -17.20
C LEU A 39 32.68 -3.01 -17.01
N GLY A 40 33.75 -2.28 -17.34
CA GLY A 40 33.81 -0.82 -17.24
C GLY A 40 32.77 -0.12 -18.10
N TRP A 41 32.66 -0.50 -19.38
CA TRP A 41 31.66 0.06 -20.28
C TRP A 41 30.24 -0.29 -19.86
N SER A 42 29.99 -1.52 -19.41
CA SER A 42 28.68 -1.90 -18.86
C SER A 42 28.30 -1.04 -17.66
N LEU A 43 29.22 -0.81 -16.72
CA LEU A 43 28.96 0.06 -15.57
C LEU A 43 28.73 1.51 -16.01
N ALA A 44 29.49 2.02 -16.98
CA ALA A 44 29.28 3.36 -17.52
C ALA A 44 27.91 3.50 -18.19
N VAL A 45 27.51 2.52 -19.02
CA VAL A 45 26.18 2.51 -19.66
C VAL A 45 25.06 2.43 -18.62
N ILE A 46 25.21 1.59 -17.60
CA ILE A 46 24.23 1.47 -16.52
C ILE A 46 24.10 2.79 -15.74
N HIS A 47 25.20 3.44 -15.36
CA HIS A 47 25.14 4.60 -14.46
C HIS A 47 24.96 5.95 -15.18
N LEU A 48 25.46 6.10 -16.41
CA LEU A 48 25.34 7.33 -17.19
C LEU A 48 24.18 7.31 -18.18
N GLY A 49 23.72 6.12 -18.58
CA GLY A 49 22.59 5.96 -19.51
C GLY A 49 21.35 5.45 -18.80
N LEU A 50 21.39 4.21 -18.30
CA LEU A 50 20.19 3.55 -17.78
C LEU A 50 19.68 4.20 -16.49
N ALA A 51 20.56 4.52 -15.54
CA ALA A 51 20.21 5.09 -14.24
C ALA A 51 19.50 6.45 -14.31
N PRO A 52 19.93 7.46 -15.11
CA PRO A 52 19.18 8.71 -15.21
C PRO A 52 17.82 8.52 -15.90
N ILE A 53 17.72 7.61 -16.88
CA ILE A 53 16.44 7.27 -17.52
C ILE A 53 15.50 6.62 -16.51
N THR A 54 15.98 5.61 -15.77
CA THR A 54 15.16 4.94 -14.75
C THR A 54 14.80 5.91 -13.62
N LEU A 55 15.70 6.80 -13.21
CA LEU A 55 15.41 7.84 -12.23
C LEU A 55 14.30 8.78 -12.70
N ALA A 56 14.37 9.27 -13.94
CA ALA A 56 13.32 10.12 -14.52
C ALA A 56 11.98 9.38 -14.57
N MET A 57 11.98 8.09 -14.94
CA MET A 57 10.78 7.26 -14.93
C MET A 57 10.22 7.06 -13.51
N THR A 58 11.07 6.73 -12.54
CA THR A 58 10.64 6.55 -11.13
C THR A 58 10.14 7.86 -10.52
N ALA A 59 10.74 9.00 -10.87
CA ALA A 59 10.30 10.32 -10.43
C ALA A 59 8.96 10.73 -11.06
N ALA A 60 8.73 10.40 -12.33
CA ALA A 60 7.46 10.66 -13.01
C ALA A 60 6.33 9.73 -12.53
N TYR A 61 6.66 8.52 -12.08
CA TYR A 61 5.70 7.48 -11.69
C TYR A 61 6.05 6.87 -10.31
N PRO A 62 6.08 7.68 -9.22
CA PRO A 62 6.52 7.21 -7.91
C PRO A 62 5.60 6.13 -7.32
N MET A 63 4.33 6.12 -7.74
CA MET A 63 3.31 5.13 -7.35
C MET A 63 3.06 4.09 -8.45
N GLY A 64 3.98 3.95 -9.41
CA GLY A 64 3.83 3.08 -10.57
C GLY A 64 3.05 3.71 -11.72
N PHE A 65 2.79 2.92 -12.76
CA PHE A 65 2.08 3.40 -13.95
C PHE A 65 0.67 3.89 -13.61
N LYS A 66 0.24 4.97 -14.26
CA LYS A 66 -1.06 5.61 -14.05
C LYS A 66 -2.24 4.61 -14.00
N ARG A 67 -2.26 3.63 -14.90
CA ARG A 67 -3.33 2.61 -14.95
C ARG A 67 -3.43 1.80 -13.65
N LEU A 68 -2.30 1.35 -13.10
CA LEU A 68 -2.27 0.61 -11.85
C LEU A 68 -2.71 1.50 -10.68
N ASN A 69 -2.27 2.76 -10.68
CA ASN A 69 -2.70 3.73 -9.67
C ASN A 69 -4.21 4.01 -9.75
N ASP A 70 -4.77 4.15 -10.96
CA ASP A 70 -6.20 4.41 -11.16
C ASP A 70 -7.08 3.28 -10.61
N GLU A 71 -6.67 2.01 -10.77
CA GLU A 71 -7.38 0.81 -10.24
C GLU A 71 -7.36 0.73 -8.69
N LEU A 72 -6.39 1.39 -8.05
CA LEU A 72 -6.22 1.39 -6.59
C LEU A 72 -6.89 2.60 -5.92
N THR A 73 -7.37 3.57 -6.70
CA THR A 73 -8.04 4.79 -6.21
C THR A 73 -9.56 4.67 -6.22
N VAL A 74 -10.23 5.30 -5.25
CA VAL A 74 -11.70 5.39 -5.23
C VAL A 74 -12.14 6.40 -6.28
N ARG A 75 -12.51 5.91 -7.47
CA ARG A 75 -13.02 6.74 -8.57
C ARG A 75 -14.54 6.80 -8.64
N THR A 76 -15.22 6.05 -7.79
CA THR A 76 -16.69 6.06 -7.69
C THR A 76 -17.15 7.49 -7.51
N ALA A 77 -18.15 7.91 -8.29
CA ALA A 77 -18.74 9.22 -8.11
C ALA A 77 -19.35 9.29 -6.71
N LEU A 78 -18.89 10.26 -5.92
CA LEU A 78 -19.47 10.62 -4.64
C LEU A 78 -20.11 11.99 -4.84
N ASP A 79 -21.41 12.08 -4.60
CA ASP A 79 -22.17 13.33 -4.60
C ASP A 79 -21.72 14.27 -3.46
N ALA A 80 -22.28 15.48 -3.44
CA ALA A 80 -21.95 16.49 -2.44
C ALA A 80 -22.34 16.08 -1.01
N ASP A 81 -23.33 15.18 -0.85
CA ASP A 81 -23.78 14.72 0.46
C ASP A 81 -22.66 14.00 1.22
N VAL A 82 -21.65 13.47 0.52
CA VAL A 82 -20.52 12.80 1.15
C VAL A 82 -19.75 13.72 2.12
N GLU A 83 -19.80 15.04 1.94
CA GLU A 83 -19.15 16.01 2.83
C GLU A 83 -19.69 15.95 4.27
N GLN A 84 -20.90 15.43 4.44
CA GLN A 84 -21.52 15.22 5.75
C GLN A 84 -21.50 13.76 6.20
N GLN A 85 -20.90 12.87 5.41
CA GLN A 85 -20.87 11.42 5.63
C GLN A 85 -19.48 10.90 5.95
N ASP A 86 -19.44 9.83 6.74
CA ASP A 86 -18.24 9.04 6.94
C ASP A 86 -18.18 7.95 5.85
N LEU A 87 -17.13 8.00 5.02
CA LEU A 87 -16.88 7.00 3.98
C LEU A 87 -16.19 5.78 4.59
N ILE A 88 -16.89 4.66 4.60
CA ILE A 88 -16.43 3.38 5.12
C ILE A 88 -16.00 2.51 3.94
N ILE A 89 -14.71 2.27 3.82
CA ILE A 89 -14.11 1.45 2.75
C ILE A 89 -13.75 0.10 3.35
N VAL A 90 -14.48 -0.92 2.95
CA VAL A 90 -14.20 -2.30 3.32
C VAL A 90 -13.26 -2.88 2.28
N ASN A 91 -12.23 -3.60 2.73
CA ASN A 91 -11.37 -4.35 1.81
C ASN A 91 -10.74 -3.41 0.75
N ALA A 92 -9.94 -2.41 1.14
CA ALA A 92 -9.15 -1.59 0.21
C ALA A 92 -7.81 -2.25 -0.22
N PRO A 93 -7.50 -2.38 -1.53
CA PRO A 93 -6.30 -3.08 -2.04
C PRO A 93 -4.99 -2.37 -1.68
N SER A 94 -5.08 -1.10 -1.30
CA SER A 94 -3.96 -0.34 -0.81
C SER A 94 -4.42 0.68 0.21
N VAL A 95 -4.02 0.48 1.47
CA VAL A 95 -4.23 1.46 2.54
C VAL A 95 -3.63 2.81 2.16
N MET A 96 -2.47 2.81 1.50
CA MET A 96 -1.80 4.04 1.08
C MET A 96 -2.66 4.87 0.12
N HIS A 97 -3.29 4.24 -0.89
CA HIS A 97 -4.18 4.97 -1.80
C HIS A 97 -5.44 5.47 -1.09
N ALA A 98 -6.02 4.66 -0.21
CA ALA A 98 -7.18 5.07 0.57
C ALA A 98 -6.87 6.26 1.51
N MET A 99 -5.67 6.33 2.08
CA MET A 99 -5.25 7.48 2.92
C MET A 99 -5.13 8.79 2.11
N TYR A 100 -4.69 8.72 0.85
CA TYR A 100 -4.55 9.92 0.01
C TYR A 100 -5.87 10.38 -0.61
N LEU A 101 -6.97 9.64 -0.43
CA LEU A 101 -8.27 9.93 -1.03
C LEU A 101 -8.71 11.39 -0.80
N SER A 102 -8.69 11.85 0.45
CA SER A 102 -9.19 13.19 0.80
C SER A 102 -8.35 14.30 0.15
N VAL A 103 -7.02 14.13 0.13
CA VAL A 103 -6.10 15.07 -0.52
C VAL A 103 -6.28 15.07 -2.04
N GLN A 104 -6.43 13.89 -2.66
CA GLN A 104 -6.66 13.77 -4.10
C GLN A 104 -7.97 14.44 -4.53
N ARG A 105 -9.04 14.26 -3.74
CA ARG A 105 -10.36 14.84 -4.02
C ARG A 105 -10.34 16.36 -3.85
N GLU A 106 -9.71 16.87 -2.80
CA GLU A 106 -9.51 18.31 -2.60
C GLU A 106 -8.77 18.95 -3.79
N LEU A 107 -7.64 18.35 -4.22
CA LEU A 107 -6.88 18.84 -5.38
C LEU A 107 -7.66 18.80 -6.69
N ALA A 108 -8.61 17.87 -6.82
CA ALA A 108 -9.47 17.74 -7.98
C ALA A 108 -10.75 18.59 -7.90
N GLY A 109 -10.96 19.36 -6.82
CA GLY A 109 -12.18 20.13 -6.59
C GLY A 109 -13.43 19.25 -6.43
N GLN A 110 -13.27 18.04 -5.89
CA GLN A 110 -14.35 17.07 -5.67
C GLN A 110 -14.81 17.06 -4.21
N PRO A 111 -16.07 16.72 -3.92
CA PRO A 111 -16.58 16.63 -2.55
C PRO A 111 -15.75 15.71 -1.67
N VAL A 112 -15.29 16.17 -0.50
CA VAL A 112 -14.41 15.41 0.40
C VAL A 112 -15.22 14.82 1.56
N PRO A 113 -15.15 13.49 1.84
CA PRO A 113 -15.88 12.90 2.95
C PRO A 113 -15.51 13.49 4.32
N ARG A 114 -16.48 13.55 5.24
CA ARG A 114 -16.27 14.03 6.63
C ARG A 114 -15.16 13.25 7.33
N HIS A 115 -15.19 11.92 7.19
CA HIS A 115 -14.10 11.03 7.57
C HIS A 115 -13.99 9.88 6.57
N THR A 116 -12.78 9.34 6.39
CA THR A 116 -12.57 8.08 5.67
C THR A 116 -12.10 7.01 6.66
N ARG A 117 -12.75 5.85 6.67
CA ARG A 117 -12.41 4.69 7.52
C ARG A 117 -12.16 3.48 6.65
N VAL A 118 -10.98 2.89 6.74
CA VAL A 118 -10.64 1.67 6.00
C VAL A 118 -10.72 0.48 6.94
N LEU A 119 -11.58 -0.47 6.59
CA LEU A 119 -11.84 -1.68 7.34
C LEU A 119 -11.17 -2.87 6.64
N ALA A 120 -10.07 -3.32 7.23
CA ALA A 120 -9.18 -4.40 6.77
C ALA A 120 -8.43 -4.15 5.43
N PRO A 121 -7.19 -4.69 5.30
CA PRO A 121 -6.43 -4.68 4.06
C PRO A 121 -6.98 -5.73 3.05
N ALA A 122 -6.92 -5.45 1.75
CA ALA A 122 -7.69 -6.23 0.75
C ALA A 122 -6.98 -7.28 -0.09
N LEU A 123 -5.93 -7.88 0.42
CA LEU A 123 -5.23 -8.93 -0.34
C LEU A 123 -4.77 -9.98 0.65
N PRO A 124 -5.68 -10.58 1.42
CA PRO A 124 -6.43 -11.77 0.96
C PRO A 124 -7.95 -11.68 1.26
N ALA A 125 -8.68 -12.81 1.26
CA ALA A 125 -10.11 -12.82 1.58
C ALA A 125 -10.41 -12.26 2.98
N VAL A 126 -11.57 -11.63 3.15
CA VAL A 126 -12.00 -11.06 4.43
C VAL A 126 -13.40 -11.56 4.78
N ALA A 127 -13.52 -12.21 5.93
CA ALA A 127 -14.81 -12.58 6.51
C ALA A 127 -15.35 -11.42 7.34
N ILE A 128 -16.59 -11.02 7.08
CA ILE A 128 -17.29 -9.94 7.77
C ILE A 128 -18.57 -10.52 8.34
N ARG A 129 -18.74 -10.42 9.65
CA ARG A 129 -19.93 -10.86 10.34
C ARG A 129 -20.57 -9.68 11.04
N ARG A 130 -21.88 -9.49 10.85
CA ARG A 130 -22.61 -8.50 11.63
C ARG A 130 -23.07 -9.11 12.95
N LEU A 131 -22.66 -8.49 14.05
CA LEU A 131 -22.99 -8.95 15.40
C LEU A 131 -24.31 -8.38 15.88
N ASP A 132 -24.56 -7.10 15.59
CA ASP A 132 -25.78 -6.37 15.96
C ASP A 132 -26.01 -5.18 15.01
N GLU A 133 -26.92 -4.27 15.37
CA GLU A 133 -27.30 -3.12 14.56
C GLU A 133 -26.15 -2.16 14.23
N GLN A 134 -25.13 -2.06 15.09
CA GLN A 134 -24.03 -1.08 15.03
C GLN A 134 -22.63 -1.73 15.00
N THR A 135 -22.56 -3.06 15.03
CA THR A 135 -21.30 -3.79 15.27
C THR A 135 -21.04 -4.85 14.21
N ILE A 136 -19.83 -4.85 13.65
CA ILE A 136 -19.32 -5.90 12.78
C ILE A 136 -18.00 -6.47 13.32
N SER A 137 -17.80 -7.77 13.19
CA SER A 137 -16.47 -8.39 13.32
C SER A 137 -15.87 -8.61 11.94
N ILE A 138 -14.55 -8.44 11.87
CA ILE A 138 -13.79 -8.63 10.65
C ILE A 138 -12.61 -9.55 10.93
N ARG A 139 -12.50 -10.62 10.14
CA ARG A 139 -11.40 -11.59 10.17
C ARG A 139 -10.78 -11.69 8.77
N PRO A 140 -9.62 -11.05 8.53
CA PRO A 140 -8.83 -11.27 7.33
C PRO A 140 -8.22 -12.67 7.32
N GLU A 141 -8.12 -13.31 6.15
CA GLU A 141 -7.57 -14.67 6.00
C GLU A 141 -6.13 -14.79 6.55
N ASN A 142 -5.28 -13.78 6.30
CA ASN A 142 -3.88 -13.79 6.74
C ASN A 142 -3.60 -12.98 8.02
N SER A 143 -4.63 -12.56 8.76
CA SER A 143 -4.57 -11.57 9.86
C SER A 143 -4.38 -10.10 9.43
N PHE A 144 -4.60 -9.17 10.36
CA PHE A 144 -4.26 -7.76 10.18
C PHE A 144 -2.73 -7.58 10.26
N ILE A 145 -2.18 -6.62 9.51
CA ILE A 145 -0.74 -6.28 9.52
C ILE A 145 0.13 -7.47 9.03
N ALA A 146 -0.40 -8.26 8.10
CA ALA A 146 0.27 -9.45 7.59
C ALA A 146 1.37 -9.14 6.57
N TRP A 147 1.31 -7.98 5.92
CA TRP A 147 2.19 -7.65 4.80
C TRP A 147 3.32 -6.72 5.20
N ARG A 148 4.45 -6.84 4.49
CA ARG A 148 5.67 -6.07 4.81
C ARG A 148 5.46 -4.54 4.76
N PHE A 149 4.53 -4.06 3.93
CA PHE A 149 4.18 -2.65 3.85
C PHE A 149 3.26 -2.19 4.99
N ASP A 150 2.55 -3.09 5.68
CA ASP A 150 1.74 -2.73 6.84
C ASP A 150 2.62 -2.24 8.00
N HIS A 151 3.88 -2.67 8.05
CA HIS A 151 4.85 -2.20 9.03
C HIS A 151 5.23 -0.72 8.90
N LEU A 152 4.90 -0.08 7.77
CA LEU A 152 4.98 1.39 7.65
C LEU A 152 4.00 2.09 8.58
N PHE A 153 2.84 1.47 8.84
CA PHE A 153 1.80 2.00 9.70
C PHE A 153 1.96 1.51 11.14
N ARG A 154 2.51 0.31 11.34
CA ARG A 154 2.75 -0.22 12.69
C ARG A 154 3.97 -1.14 12.78
N SER A 155 4.97 -0.70 13.55
CA SER A 155 6.17 -1.48 13.85
C SER A 155 5.84 -2.75 14.65
N GLU A 156 6.48 -3.87 14.30
CA GLU A 156 6.42 -5.15 15.06
C GLU A 156 6.86 -4.99 16.52
N ARG A 157 7.77 -4.03 16.80
CA ARG A 157 8.19 -3.69 18.16
C ARG A 157 7.07 -3.07 19.03
N ARG A 158 5.91 -2.75 18.45
CA ARG A 158 4.72 -2.23 19.13
C ARG A 158 3.48 -3.03 18.71
N PRO A 159 3.39 -4.31 19.11
CA PRO A 159 2.28 -5.17 18.75
C PRO A 159 0.95 -4.64 19.32
N MET A 160 -0.15 -5.24 18.91
CA MET A 160 -1.45 -5.05 19.57
C MET A 160 -1.66 -6.12 20.63
N SER A 161 -2.53 -5.84 21.59
CA SER A 161 -2.88 -6.78 22.66
C SER A 161 -4.33 -7.22 22.52
N LEU A 162 -4.64 -8.42 23.01
CA LEU A 162 -6.01 -8.90 23.11
C LEU A 162 -6.82 -7.96 24.02
N GLY A 163 -8.04 -7.60 23.60
CA GLY A 163 -8.90 -6.63 24.27
C GLY A 163 -8.44 -5.17 24.12
N GLN A 164 -7.36 -4.90 23.37
CA GLN A 164 -6.94 -3.52 23.11
C GLN A 164 -8.01 -2.81 22.30
N GLN A 165 -8.42 -1.63 22.79
CA GLN A 165 -9.36 -0.75 22.11
C GLN A 165 -8.64 0.44 21.45
N VAL A 166 -9.10 0.79 20.25
CA VAL A 166 -8.73 2.00 19.52
C VAL A 166 -9.99 2.84 19.36
N HIS A 167 -9.99 4.02 19.98
CA HIS A 167 -11.11 4.94 19.90
C HIS A 167 -10.86 5.98 18.80
N LEU A 168 -11.82 6.07 17.88
CA LEU A 168 -11.89 7.06 16.81
C LEU A 168 -13.20 7.82 16.93
N THR A 169 -13.31 8.99 16.30
CA THR A 169 -14.59 9.68 16.17
C THR A 169 -15.61 8.77 15.47
N GLY A 170 -16.69 8.45 16.18
CA GLY A 170 -17.81 7.63 15.68
C GLY A 170 -17.56 6.12 15.60
N LEU A 171 -16.38 5.63 16.01
CA LEU A 171 -15.99 4.23 15.84
C LEU A 171 -15.03 3.79 16.97
N THR A 172 -15.34 2.67 17.61
CA THR A 172 -14.39 1.97 18.50
C THR A 172 -14.03 0.63 17.89
N VAL A 173 -12.74 0.30 17.88
CA VAL A 173 -12.23 -0.97 17.36
C VAL A 173 -11.58 -1.75 18.49
N GLU A 174 -11.98 -2.99 18.69
CA GLU A 174 -11.41 -3.89 19.70
C GLU A 174 -10.74 -5.10 19.05
N VAL A 175 -9.53 -5.46 19.49
CA VAL A 175 -8.86 -6.68 19.06
C VAL A 175 -9.41 -7.88 19.86
N THR A 176 -10.14 -8.78 19.19
CA THR A 176 -10.82 -9.91 19.85
C THR A 176 -10.09 -11.24 19.68
N GLU A 177 -9.14 -11.33 18.75
CA GLU A 177 -8.33 -12.52 18.55
C GLU A 177 -6.93 -12.14 18.07
N LEU A 178 -5.91 -12.90 18.48
CA LEU A 178 -4.54 -12.78 18.01
C LEU A 178 -4.08 -14.07 17.34
N THR A 179 -3.24 -13.94 16.32
CA THR A 179 -2.45 -15.05 15.78
C THR A 179 -1.36 -15.50 16.75
N PRO A 180 -0.75 -16.68 16.57
CA PRO A 180 0.38 -17.13 17.39
C PRO A 180 1.58 -16.17 17.41
N ASP A 181 1.75 -15.37 16.35
CA ASP A 181 2.79 -14.34 16.24
C ASP A 181 2.31 -12.93 16.60
N LEU A 182 1.23 -12.83 17.39
CA LEU A 182 0.75 -11.60 18.05
C LEU A 182 0.23 -10.51 17.11
N ARG A 183 -0.22 -10.88 15.90
CA ARG A 183 -0.99 -9.98 15.03
C ARG A 183 -2.48 -10.11 15.30
N PRO A 184 -3.29 -9.06 15.15
CA PRO A 184 -4.75 -9.20 15.27
C PRO A 184 -5.28 -10.16 14.21
N ALA A 185 -5.89 -11.26 14.63
CA ALA A 185 -6.58 -12.20 13.74
C ALA A 185 -8.03 -11.77 13.50
N GLU A 186 -8.68 -11.22 14.52
CA GLU A 186 -10.03 -10.66 14.46
C GLU A 186 -10.08 -9.32 15.19
N ALA A 187 -10.85 -8.39 14.64
CA ALA A 187 -11.21 -7.15 15.31
C ALA A 187 -12.71 -6.87 15.18
N VAL A 188 -13.30 -6.33 16.25
CA VAL A 188 -14.68 -5.90 16.32
C VAL A 188 -14.76 -4.38 16.18
N PHE A 189 -15.57 -3.93 15.24
CA PHE A 189 -15.79 -2.52 14.90
C PHE A 189 -17.19 -2.14 15.35
N ARG A 190 -17.26 -1.28 16.36
CA ARG A 190 -18.51 -0.76 16.93
C ARG A 190 -18.68 0.71 16.56
N PHE A 191 -19.68 0.99 15.75
CA PHE A 191 -20.06 2.34 15.34
C PHE A 191 -20.92 3.01 16.40
N SER A 192 -20.93 4.33 16.44
CA SER A 192 -21.80 5.11 17.33
C SER A 192 -23.26 5.17 16.88
N MET A 193 -23.58 4.58 15.71
CA MET A 193 -24.88 4.61 15.06
C MET A 193 -25.10 3.31 14.28
N PRO A 194 -26.35 3.00 13.87
CA PRO A 194 -26.65 1.82 13.06
C PRO A 194 -25.84 1.81 11.76
N LEU A 195 -25.51 0.62 11.26
CA LEU A 195 -24.69 0.49 10.03
C LEU A 195 -25.39 1.03 8.78
N GLU A 196 -26.73 1.09 8.78
CA GLU A 196 -27.57 1.67 7.72
C GLU A 196 -27.83 3.17 7.88
N ASP A 197 -27.26 3.81 8.90
CA ASP A 197 -27.45 5.23 9.11
C ASP A 197 -27.00 6.04 7.86
N PRO A 198 -27.81 7.01 7.39
CA PRO A 198 -27.51 7.76 6.17
C PRO A 198 -26.22 8.61 6.27
N SER A 199 -25.65 8.79 7.46
CA SER A 199 -24.34 9.41 7.62
C SER A 199 -23.16 8.48 7.31
N LEU A 200 -23.39 7.17 7.10
CA LEU A 200 -22.38 6.20 6.71
C LEU A 200 -22.51 5.86 5.23
N ARG A 201 -21.45 6.05 4.45
CA ARG A 201 -21.39 5.62 3.05
C ARG A 201 -20.41 4.49 2.88
N TRP A 202 -20.90 3.33 2.46
CA TRP A 202 -20.13 2.10 2.41
C TRP A 202 -19.68 1.77 0.99
N LEU A 203 -18.38 1.51 0.84
CA LEU A 203 -17.78 1.00 -0.37
C LEU A 203 -16.99 -0.26 -0.08
N HIS A 204 -16.91 -1.16 -1.06
CA HIS A 204 -15.89 -2.22 -1.05
C HIS A 204 -15.18 -2.31 -2.38
N TRP A 205 -13.96 -2.84 -2.37
CA TRP A 205 -13.24 -3.08 -3.61
C TRP A 205 -13.64 -4.43 -4.22
N GLN A 206 -13.99 -4.40 -5.50
CA GLN A 206 -14.29 -5.57 -6.31
C GLN A 206 -13.77 -5.36 -7.74
N ASP A 207 -12.95 -6.29 -8.23
CA ASP A 207 -12.52 -6.38 -9.64
C ASP A 207 -11.93 -5.07 -10.22
N GLY A 208 -11.13 -4.33 -9.44
CA GLY A 208 -10.45 -3.10 -9.89
C GLY A 208 -11.26 -1.81 -9.70
N GLU A 209 -12.45 -1.90 -9.10
CA GLU A 209 -13.29 -0.74 -8.79
C GLU A 209 -13.80 -0.76 -7.35
N PHE A 210 -14.15 0.42 -6.85
CA PHE A 210 -14.87 0.56 -5.58
C PHE A 210 -16.36 0.67 -5.87
N ILE A 211 -17.17 -0.23 -5.34
CA ILE A 211 -18.61 -0.25 -5.55
C ILE A 211 -19.35 -0.14 -4.21
N SER A 212 -20.62 0.26 -4.26
CA SER A 212 -21.47 0.37 -3.07
C SER A 212 -21.54 -0.97 -2.35
N PHE A 213 -21.37 -0.94 -1.04
CA PHE A 213 -21.44 -2.11 -0.19
C PHE A 213 -22.59 -1.99 0.79
N THR A 214 -23.38 -3.03 0.94
CA THR A 214 -24.41 -3.10 1.99
C THR A 214 -23.92 -4.07 3.06
N PRO A 215 -23.79 -3.64 4.33
CA PRO A 215 -23.47 -4.54 5.43
C PRO A 215 -24.44 -5.74 5.47
N PRO A 216 -23.98 -6.95 5.84
CA PRO A 216 -24.84 -8.13 5.91
C PRO A 216 -25.94 -7.95 6.98
N LYS A 217 -26.95 -8.83 7.00
CA LYS A 217 -27.96 -8.77 8.06
C LYS A 217 -27.36 -9.20 9.39
N VAL A 218 -28.02 -8.81 10.49
CA VAL A 218 -27.58 -9.20 11.84
C VAL A 218 -27.49 -10.73 11.94
N GLY A 219 -26.35 -11.23 12.42
CA GLY A 219 -26.04 -12.65 12.52
C GLY A 219 -25.47 -13.28 11.25
N GLU A 220 -25.60 -12.64 10.08
CA GLU A 220 -25.04 -13.15 8.83
C GLU A 220 -23.54 -12.87 8.73
N THR A 221 -22.86 -13.77 8.02
CA THR A 221 -21.45 -13.65 7.66
C THR A 221 -21.34 -13.67 6.14
N ILE A 222 -20.56 -12.75 5.60
CA ILE A 222 -20.18 -12.73 4.19
C ILE A 222 -18.66 -12.83 4.07
N GLU A 223 -18.22 -13.39 2.97
CA GLU A 223 -16.80 -13.44 2.63
C GLU A 223 -16.57 -12.59 1.39
N LEU A 224 -15.74 -11.56 1.53
CA LEU A 224 -15.29 -10.76 0.41
C LEU A 224 -14.00 -11.37 -0.13
N ARG A 225 -14.09 -11.90 -1.36
CA ARG A 225 -12.94 -12.42 -2.10
C ARG A 225 -12.57 -11.47 -3.24
N PRO A 226 -11.59 -10.59 -3.02
CA PRO A 226 -11.05 -9.78 -4.11
C PRO A 226 -10.39 -10.71 -5.14
N ARG A 227 -10.75 -10.61 -6.43
CA ARG A 227 -9.86 -11.13 -7.47
C ARG A 227 -8.60 -10.29 -7.44
N SER A 228 -7.43 -10.92 -7.44
CA SER A 228 -6.17 -10.17 -7.57
C SER A 228 -6.25 -9.23 -8.77
N PRO A 229 -5.81 -7.96 -8.65
CA PRO A 229 -5.68 -7.07 -9.80
C PRO A 229 -4.99 -7.81 -10.95
N SER A 230 -5.42 -7.59 -12.19
CA SER A 230 -4.97 -8.35 -13.37
C SER A 230 -3.46 -8.25 -13.71
N LEU A 231 -2.66 -7.63 -12.84
CA LEU A 231 -1.28 -7.21 -13.04
C LEU A 231 -0.29 -7.79 -12.01
N TRP A 232 -0.68 -8.80 -11.23
CA TRP A 232 0.24 -9.60 -10.40
C TRP A 232 0.61 -10.91 -11.08
#